data_AF-Q9LBB5-F1
#
_entry.id   AF-Q9LBB5-F1
#
_cell.length_a   1.000
_cell.length_b   1.000
_cell.length_c   1.000
_cell.angle_alpha   90.00
_cell.angle_beta   90.00
_cell.angle_gamma   90.00
#
_symmetry.space_group_name_H-M   'P 1'
#
loop_
_entity.id
_entity.type
_entity.pdbx_description
1 polymer ?
#
loop_
_entity_poly.entity_id
_entity_poly.type
_entity_poly.pdbx_seq_one_letter_code
_entity_poly.pdbx_strand_id
1 'polypeptide(L)'
;NLNIGKGGINLSNQASGRSFLVENLTGNITVDGALMVNNQAGGAALPGSSANFEFKAGVDTKNGTIAFNNDIRLGKAVNLKVDAHTINFNGNMYLGRFTHLKVNGHTANFKDIDASKGRNGIDTTILDLSGVTDK
;
A
#
# COMPACT_ATOMS: atom_id res chain seq x y z
N ASN A 1 18.92 -4.17 -3.58
CA ASN A 1 17.52 -3.97 -4.01
C ASN A 1 16.72 -5.17 -3.52
N LEU A 2 15.56 -4.96 -2.90
CA LEU A 2 14.65 -6.03 -2.49
C LEU A 2 13.54 -6.17 -3.53
N ASN A 3 13.53 -7.31 -4.24
CA ASN A 3 12.57 -7.56 -5.31
C ASN A 3 11.52 -8.59 -4.87
N ILE A 4 10.26 -8.18 -4.89
CA ILE A 4 9.10 -9.07 -4.74
C ILE A 4 8.58 -9.34 -6.15
N GLY A 5 8.74 -10.59 -6.60
CA GLY A 5 8.36 -11.00 -7.94
C GLY A 5 6.85 -11.05 -8.17
N LYS A 6 6.47 -11.53 -9.35
CA LYS A 6 5.08 -11.57 -9.84
C LYS A 6 4.09 -12.34 -8.95
N GLY A 7 4.59 -13.23 -8.08
CA GLY A 7 3.76 -13.90 -7.06
C GLY A 7 3.15 -12.94 -6.02
N GLY A 8 3.73 -11.76 -5.86
CA GLY A 8 3.21 -10.71 -4.97
C GLY A 8 3.29 -11.07 -3.49
N ILE A 9 2.40 -10.49 -2.71
CA ILE A 9 2.29 -10.73 -1.26
C ILE A 9 0.86 -11.17 -0.96
N ASN A 10 0.73 -12.22 -0.16
CA ASN A 10 -0.54 -12.61 0.43
C ASN A 10 -0.52 -12.45 1.95
N LEU A 11 -1.43 -11.63 2.46
CA LEU A 11 -1.69 -11.49 3.88
C LEU A 11 -2.96 -12.26 4.23
N SER A 12 -2.81 -13.45 4.82
CA SER A 12 -3.96 -14.10 5.46
C SER A 12 -4.46 -13.20 6.59
N ASN A 13 -5.74 -12.88 6.63
CA ASN A 13 -6.36 -12.01 7.62
C ASN A 13 -7.31 -12.83 8.49
N GLN A 14 -7.29 -12.57 9.79
CA GLN A 14 -8.10 -13.25 10.81
C GLN A 14 -8.84 -12.20 11.64
N ALA A 15 -9.75 -12.63 12.52
CA ALA A 15 -10.60 -11.72 13.30
C ALA A 15 -9.82 -10.69 14.15
N SER A 16 -8.59 -11.01 14.57
CA SER A 16 -7.69 -10.10 15.29
C SER A 16 -7.02 -9.03 14.42
N GLY A 17 -7.23 -9.06 13.11
CA GLY A 17 -6.47 -8.27 12.14
C GLY A 17 -5.07 -8.82 11.93
N ARG A 18 -4.40 -8.36 10.87
CA ARG A 18 -2.98 -8.67 10.63
C ARG A 18 -2.27 -7.49 9.99
N SER A 19 -0.98 -7.38 10.29
CA SER A 19 -0.07 -6.41 9.68
C SER A 19 1.11 -7.15 9.04
N PHE A 20 1.59 -6.64 7.91
CA PHE A 20 2.75 -7.16 7.20
C PHE A 20 3.69 -5.99 6.86
N LEU A 21 4.92 -6.06 7.34
CA LEU A 21 5.96 -5.05 7.11
C LEU A 21 7.02 -5.61 6.15
N VAL A 22 7.33 -4.86 5.11
CA VAL A 22 8.50 -5.04 4.26
C VAL A 22 9.41 -3.85 4.44
N GLU A 23 10.62 -4.11 4.91
CA GLU A 23 11.59 -3.05 5.19
C GLU A 23 12.93 -3.37 4.51
N ASN A 24 13.47 -2.38 3.81
CA ASN A 24 14.85 -2.38 3.32
C ASN A 24 15.56 -1.14 3.85
N LEU A 25 16.51 -1.34 4.77
CA LEU A 25 17.14 -0.26 5.51
C LEU A 25 17.95 0.68 4.63
N THR A 26 18.64 0.16 3.61
CA THR A 26 19.60 0.96 2.83
C THR A 26 19.26 1.09 1.36
N GLY A 27 18.44 0.18 0.82
CA GLY A 27 18.15 0.10 -0.61
C GLY A 27 16.68 0.24 -0.97
N ASN A 28 16.43 0.01 -2.25
CA ASN A 28 15.10 0.10 -2.86
C ASN A 28 14.24 -1.15 -2.59
N ILE A 29 12.93 -1.01 -2.80
CA ILE A 29 11.97 -2.11 -2.89
C ILE A 29 11.27 -2.04 -4.25
N THR A 30 11.11 -3.18 -4.91
CA THR A 30 10.31 -3.32 -6.12
C THR A 30 9.28 -4.43 -5.93
N VAL A 31 8.02 -4.15 -6.23
CA VAL A 31 6.90 -5.10 -6.13
C VAL A 31 6.28 -5.28 -7.51
N ASP A 32 6.52 -6.44 -8.11
CA ASP A 32 6.05 -6.80 -9.45
C ASP A 32 4.74 -7.60 -9.44
N GLY A 33 4.23 -7.95 -8.25
CA GLY A 33 3.02 -8.75 -8.06
C GLY A 33 1.91 -7.99 -7.33
N ALA A 34 0.75 -8.64 -7.17
CA ALA A 34 -0.38 -8.07 -6.46
C ALA A 34 -0.20 -8.09 -4.93
N LEU A 35 -0.86 -7.16 -4.25
CA LEU A 35 -1.15 -7.27 -2.82
C LEU A 35 -2.48 -8.00 -2.64
N MET A 36 -2.46 -9.12 -1.93
CA MET A 36 -3.60 -10.00 -1.75
C MET A 36 -3.94 -10.14 -0.28
N VAL A 37 -5.24 -10.19 0.02
CA VAL A 37 -5.75 -10.56 1.34
C VAL A 37 -6.54 -11.84 1.16
N ASN A 38 -6.24 -12.86 1.97
CA ASN A 38 -6.90 -14.17 1.89
C ASN A 38 -6.89 -14.78 0.46
N ASN A 39 -5.73 -14.70 -0.21
CA ASN A 39 -5.46 -15.18 -1.57
C ASN A 39 -6.24 -14.46 -2.69
N GLN A 40 -6.79 -13.27 -2.42
CA GLN A 40 -7.56 -12.50 -3.40
C GLN A 40 -6.97 -11.10 -3.57
N ALA A 41 -6.70 -10.71 -4.81
CA ALA A 41 -6.38 -9.32 -5.16
C ALA A 41 -7.65 -8.48 -4.99
N GLY A 42 -7.57 -7.36 -4.26
CA GLY A 42 -8.77 -6.63 -3.82
C GLY A 42 -9.55 -7.35 -2.72
N GLY A 43 -8.97 -8.41 -2.11
CA GLY A 43 -9.54 -9.10 -0.96
C GLY A 43 -9.81 -8.14 0.20
N ALA A 44 -10.80 -8.47 1.02
CA ALA A 44 -11.23 -7.67 2.16
C ALA A 44 -10.75 -8.28 3.48
N ALA A 45 -10.59 -7.44 4.50
CA ALA A 45 -10.44 -7.91 5.86
C ALA A 45 -11.76 -8.49 6.40
N LEU A 46 -11.66 -9.39 7.38
CA LEU A 46 -12.81 -9.95 8.08
C LEU A 46 -13.52 -8.87 8.93
N PRO A 47 -14.83 -8.99 9.19
CA PRO A 47 -15.56 -8.04 10.03
C PRO A 47 -14.90 -7.79 11.38
N GLY A 48 -14.83 -6.52 11.79
CA GLY A 48 -14.18 -6.13 13.06
C GLY A 48 -12.65 -6.11 13.03
N SER A 49 -12.02 -6.38 11.88
CA SER A 49 -10.57 -6.43 11.72
C SER A 49 -10.05 -5.53 10.60
N SER A 50 -8.73 -5.39 10.50
CA SER A 50 -8.04 -4.74 9.38
C SER A 50 -6.87 -5.58 8.87
N ALA A 51 -6.55 -5.40 7.58
CA ALA A 51 -5.36 -5.97 6.96
C ALA A 51 -4.43 -4.82 6.57
N ASN A 52 -3.23 -4.77 7.15
CA ASN A 52 -2.32 -3.63 7.01
C ASN A 52 -1.03 -4.04 6.29
N PHE A 53 -0.74 -3.40 5.17
CA PHE A 53 0.55 -3.51 4.50
C PHE A 53 1.38 -2.27 4.80
N GLU A 54 2.64 -2.47 5.17
CA GLU A 54 3.60 -1.39 5.38
C GLU A 54 4.88 -1.67 4.59
N PHE A 55 5.34 -0.68 3.83
CA PHE A 55 6.58 -0.76 3.07
C PHE A 55 7.50 0.41 3.44
N LYS A 56 8.77 0.11 3.69
CA LYS A 56 9.79 1.07 4.06
C LYS A 56 11.09 0.85 3.28
N ALA A 57 11.57 1.85 2.56
CA ALA A 57 12.82 1.74 1.79
C ALA A 57 13.80 2.87 2.09
N GLY A 58 15.08 2.52 2.18
CA GLY A 58 16.16 3.45 2.49
C GLY A 58 15.94 4.17 3.82
N VAL A 59 15.51 3.44 4.85
CA VAL A 59 15.27 3.96 6.21
C VAL A 59 16.48 4.71 6.75
N ASP A 60 17.67 4.12 6.62
CA ASP A 60 18.91 4.68 7.14
C ASP A 60 19.52 5.71 6.18
N THR A 61 19.34 5.50 4.88
CA THR A 61 19.92 6.36 3.83
C THR A 61 19.06 7.56 3.48
N LYS A 62 17.77 7.52 3.83
CA LYS A 62 16.72 8.49 3.46
C LYS A 62 16.63 8.75 1.95
N ASN A 63 17.08 7.79 1.15
CA ASN A 63 17.18 7.90 -0.32
C ASN A 63 16.66 6.64 -1.04
N GLY A 64 15.85 5.82 -0.37
CA GLY A 64 15.29 4.60 -0.96
C GLY A 64 14.13 4.88 -1.90
N THR A 65 14.00 4.08 -2.95
CA THR A 65 12.84 4.09 -3.86
C THR A 65 11.95 2.87 -3.61
N ILE A 66 10.63 3.06 -3.58
CA ILE A 66 9.64 1.97 -3.66
C ILE A 66 8.90 2.06 -4.99
N ALA A 67 8.89 0.99 -5.76
CA ALA A 67 8.12 0.89 -6.99
C ALA A 67 7.10 -0.26 -6.91
N PHE A 68 5.83 0.05 -7.13
CA PHE A 68 4.76 -0.91 -7.36
C PHE A 68 4.44 -0.95 -8.85
N ASN A 69 4.83 -2.06 -9.49
CA ASN A 69 4.74 -2.24 -10.95
C ASN A 69 3.42 -2.87 -11.41
N ASN A 70 2.55 -3.24 -10.47
CA ASN A 70 1.23 -3.79 -10.74
C ASN A 70 0.15 -2.89 -10.12
N ASP A 71 -1.09 -3.06 -10.60
CA ASP A 71 -2.24 -2.42 -9.99
C ASP A 71 -2.36 -2.82 -8.51
N ILE A 72 -2.63 -1.83 -7.66
CA ILE A 72 -2.92 -2.04 -6.24
C ILE A 72 -4.42 -1.98 -6.04
N ARG A 73 -4.99 -3.06 -5.48
CA ARG A 73 -6.41 -3.15 -5.14
C ARG A 73 -6.55 -3.37 -3.64
N LEU A 74 -6.97 -2.34 -2.92
CA LEU A 74 -7.26 -2.41 -1.48
C LEU A 74 -8.76 -2.67 -1.30
N GLY A 75 -9.12 -3.87 -0.85
CA GLY A 75 -10.51 -4.22 -0.55
C GLY A 75 -11.02 -3.55 0.74
N LYS A 76 -12.19 -3.97 1.23
CA LYS A 76 -12.77 -3.37 2.45
C LYS A 76 -11.81 -3.54 3.66
N ALA A 77 -11.55 -2.44 4.38
CA ALA A 77 -10.70 -2.41 5.58
C ALA A 77 -9.27 -2.94 5.37
N VAL A 78 -8.73 -2.71 4.16
CA VAL A 78 -7.32 -2.98 3.82
C VAL A 78 -6.57 -1.66 3.71
N ASN A 79 -5.45 -1.57 4.43
CA ASN A 79 -4.66 -0.36 4.53
C ASN A 79 -3.27 -0.55 3.91
N LEU A 80 -2.73 0.52 3.33
CA LEU A 80 -1.38 0.56 2.79
C LEU A 80 -0.66 1.80 3.32
N LYS A 81 0.50 1.58 3.94
CA LYS A 81 1.44 2.63 4.32
C LYS A 81 2.75 2.46 3.56
N VAL A 82 3.25 3.54 2.97
CA VAL A 82 4.50 3.53 2.20
C VAL A 82 5.39 4.67 2.65
N ASP A 83 6.60 4.34 3.11
CA ASP A 83 7.62 5.28 3.54
C ASP A 83 8.90 5.10 2.68
N ALA A 84 9.26 6.11 1.88
CA ALA A 84 10.49 6.08 1.08
C ALA A 84 10.90 7.49 0.64
N HIS A 85 12.07 7.65 0.02
CA HIS A 85 12.42 8.91 -0.63
C HIS A 85 11.58 9.12 -1.89
N THR A 86 11.54 8.14 -2.80
CA THR A 86 10.71 8.19 -4.01
C THR A 86 9.74 7.02 -4.01
N ILE A 87 8.47 7.28 -4.28
CA ILE A 87 7.42 6.26 -4.34
C ILE A 87 6.78 6.30 -5.72
N ASN A 88 6.76 5.17 -6.41
CA ASN A 88 6.20 5.03 -7.75
C ASN A 88 5.08 4.00 -7.75
N PHE A 89 3.86 4.45 -7.97
CA PHE A 89 2.71 3.60 -8.28
C PHE A 89 2.51 3.56 -9.79
N ASN A 90 3.22 2.63 -10.45
CA ASN A 90 3.22 2.48 -11.91
C ASN A 90 1.94 1.78 -12.42
N GLY A 91 1.26 1.02 -11.55
CA GLY A 91 -0.09 0.52 -11.77
C GLY A 91 -1.16 1.47 -11.24
N ASN A 92 -2.42 1.20 -11.59
CA ASN A 92 -3.55 1.95 -11.05
C ASN A 92 -3.80 1.59 -9.59
N MET A 93 -4.32 2.53 -8.81
CA MET A 93 -4.74 2.27 -7.43
C MET A 93 -6.27 2.24 -7.33
N TYR A 94 -6.82 1.19 -6.72
CA TYR A 94 -8.24 1.03 -6.46
C TYR A 94 -8.47 0.93 -4.95
N LEU A 95 -9.18 1.91 -4.38
CA LEU A 95 -9.42 2.01 -2.94
C LEU A 95 -10.87 1.64 -2.61
N GLY A 96 -11.02 0.58 -1.82
CA GLY A 96 -12.29 0.07 -1.31
C GLY A 96 -12.82 0.88 -0.13
N ARG A 97 -13.77 0.32 0.61
CA ARG A 97 -14.39 0.97 1.77
C ARG A 97 -13.52 0.83 3.03
N PHE A 98 -13.50 1.83 3.91
CA PHE A 98 -12.70 1.81 5.14
C PHE A 98 -11.19 1.61 4.89
N THR A 99 -10.69 2.00 3.73
CA THR A 99 -9.27 1.83 3.38
C THR A 99 -8.50 3.10 3.64
N HIS A 100 -7.33 2.97 4.26
CA HIS A 100 -6.39 4.07 4.46
C HIS A 100 -5.16 3.84 3.58
N LEU A 101 -4.92 4.76 2.65
CA LEU A 101 -3.64 4.89 1.94
C LEU A 101 -2.86 6.04 2.57
N LYS A 102 -1.70 5.73 3.15
CA LYS A 102 -0.76 6.72 3.69
C LYS A 102 0.56 6.66 2.93
N VAL A 103 0.97 7.81 2.40
CA VAL A 103 2.19 7.93 1.59
C VAL A 103 3.07 9.01 2.20
N ASN A 104 4.26 8.61 2.64
CA ASN A 104 5.26 9.51 3.20
C ASN A 104 6.52 9.41 2.35
N GLY A 105 6.84 10.47 1.63
CA GLY A 105 8.08 10.49 0.85
C GLY A 105 8.50 11.86 0.38
N HIS A 106 9.69 11.93 -0.22
CA HIS A 106 10.10 13.15 -0.89
C HIS A 106 9.19 13.38 -2.09
N THR A 107 9.08 12.39 -2.98
CA THR A 107 8.22 12.43 -4.16
C THR A 107 7.31 11.20 -4.20
N ALA A 108 6.07 11.37 -4.66
CA ALA A 108 5.14 10.27 -4.90
C ALA A 108 4.46 10.41 -6.27
N ASN A 109 4.71 9.44 -7.15
CA ASN A 109 4.15 9.39 -8.49
C ASN A 109 3.00 8.37 -8.54
N PHE A 110 1.85 8.78 -9.07
CA PHE A 110 0.68 7.93 -9.25
C PHE A 110 0.28 7.89 -10.71
N LYS A 111 0.01 6.70 -11.23
CA LYS A 111 -0.61 6.56 -12.56
C LYS A 111 -2.07 7.02 -12.54
N ASP A 112 -2.86 6.45 -11.63
CA ASP A 112 -4.27 6.81 -11.41
C ASP A 112 -4.71 6.33 -10.02
N ILE A 113 -5.70 6.99 -9.43
CA ILE A 113 -6.32 6.62 -8.15
C ILE A 113 -7.85 6.64 -8.30
N ASP A 114 -8.45 5.44 -8.29
CA ASP A 114 -9.89 5.23 -8.18
C ASP A 114 -10.28 5.00 -6.72
N ALA A 115 -10.82 6.03 -6.08
CA ALA A 115 -11.43 5.96 -4.75
C ALA A 115 -12.97 5.99 -4.79
N SER A 116 -13.59 5.72 -5.95
CA SER A 116 -15.05 5.82 -6.14
C SER A 116 -15.88 4.86 -5.28
N LYS A 117 -15.26 3.83 -4.71
CA LYS A 117 -15.90 2.90 -3.78
C LYS A 117 -15.96 3.41 -2.34
N GLY A 118 -15.18 4.44 -1.99
CA GLY A 118 -15.29 5.15 -0.72
C GLY A 118 -16.58 5.98 -0.68
N ARG A 119 -17.31 5.93 0.46
CA ARG A 119 -18.50 6.77 0.67
C ARG A 119 -18.23 7.76 1.80
N ASN A 120 -18.69 9.00 1.64
CA ASN A 120 -18.55 10.03 2.66
C ASN A 120 -19.36 9.67 3.92
N GLY A 121 -18.74 9.81 5.09
CA GLY A 121 -19.40 9.88 6.40
C GLY A 121 -19.59 8.56 7.18
N ILE A 122 -19.58 7.40 6.54
CA ILE A 122 -19.81 6.10 7.22
C ILE A 122 -18.76 5.05 6.84
N ASP A 123 -18.33 5.00 5.57
CA ASP A 123 -17.38 4.01 5.04
C ASP A 123 -16.11 4.70 4.50
N THR A 124 -15.53 5.61 5.30
CA THR A 124 -14.52 6.57 4.87
C THR A 124 -13.26 5.91 4.30
N THR A 125 -12.89 6.32 3.10
CA THR A 125 -11.59 6.04 2.48
C THR A 125 -10.70 7.25 2.72
N ILE A 126 -9.51 7.03 3.26
CA ILE A 126 -8.58 8.11 3.58
C ILE A 126 -7.38 8.02 2.62
N LEU A 127 -7.13 9.12 1.92
CA LEU A 127 -5.92 9.35 1.15
C LEU A 127 -5.06 10.37 1.88
N ASP A 128 -4.06 9.90 2.62
CA ASP A 128 -3.11 10.73 3.38
C ASP A 128 -1.79 10.87 2.60
N LEU A 129 -1.68 11.99 1.89
CA LEU A 129 -0.47 12.42 1.17
C LEU A 129 0.27 13.55 1.92
N SER A 130 -0.05 13.78 3.20
CA SER A 130 0.54 14.88 3.98
C SER A 130 2.04 14.72 4.21
N GLY A 131 2.56 13.49 4.11
CA GLY A 131 3.98 13.19 4.19
C GLY A 131 4.74 13.33 2.86
N VAL A 132 4.09 13.73 1.77
CA VAL A 132 4.76 14.02 0.49
C VAL A 132 5.26 15.47 0.48
N THR A 133 6.57 15.66 0.34
CA THR A 133 7.22 16.97 0.55
C THR A 133 7.58 17.71 -0.74
N ASP A 134 7.70 17.02 -1.86
CA ASP A 134 7.97 17.56 -3.19
C ASP A 134 6.96 17.00 -4.20
N LYS A 135 6.41 17.86 -5.06
CA LYS A 135 5.19 17.60 -5.85
C LYS A 135 5.39 17.87 -7.33
#